data_AF-A0A0P7ZZ19-F1
#
_entry.id   AF-A0A0P7ZZ19-F1
#
_cell.length_a   1.000
_cell.length_b   1.000
_cell.length_c   1.000
_cell.angle_alpha   90.00
_cell.angle_beta   90.00
_cell.angle_gamma   90.00
#
_symmetry.space_group_name_H-M   'P 1'
#
loop_
_entity.id
_entity.type
_entity.pdbx_description
1 polymer ?
#
loop_
_entity_poly.entity_id
_entity_poly.type
_entity_poly.pdbx_seq_one_letter_code
_entity_poly.pdbx_strand_id
1 'polypeptide(L)'
;MNIGAISNLLSPGGASSPVPADKSFSLDLGKAAAAAPEDARIASLPERRDRSDREARCADAFNRLMRDVNELFDLLARDDPSLEAKLDDLDLRINALINFCGDALPHSAMSDLRGLRELIDAMRGALGFDADQSQSGIAPQVNWNLLERLAHALWEGLQRLAPLLGGGPANQPAF
;
A
#
# COMPACT_ATOMS: atom_id res chain seq x y z
N MET A 1 26.65 26.02 51.67
CA MET A 1 26.87 24.81 52.51
C MET A 1 27.80 23.88 51.77
N ASN A 2 28.97 23.61 52.35
CA ASN A 2 29.94 22.60 51.96
C ASN A 2 29.42 21.19 52.30
N ILE A 3 29.80 20.19 51.49
CA ILE A 3 30.15 18.78 51.79
C ILE A 3 30.66 18.26 50.43
N GLY A 4 31.83 17.65 50.25
CA GLY A 4 32.73 16.94 51.15
C GLY A 4 33.23 15.72 50.38
N ALA A 5 34.55 15.64 50.19
CA ALA A 5 35.24 14.58 49.47
C ALA A 5 35.14 13.21 50.17
N ILE A 6 35.29 12.12 49.42
CA ILE A 6 35.87 10.86 49.93
C ILE A 6 36.81 10.29 48.86
N SER A 7 38.10 10.31 49.19
CA SER A 7 39.14 9.50 48.58
C SER A 7 39.02 8.05 49.05
N ASN A 8 39.33 7.07 48.21
CA ASN A 8 40.13 5.93 48.70
C ASN A 8 41.02 5.34 47.60
N LEU A 9 42.28 5.18 47.99
CA LEU A 9 43.44 4.73 47.25
C LEU A 9 43.70 3.24 47.52
N LEU A 10 44.55 2.67 46.64
CA LEU A 10 45.48 1.54 46.82
C LEU A 10 45.00 0.12 46.54
N SER A 11 45.58 -0.46 45.47
CA SER A 11 46.56 -1.57 45.61
C SER A 11 47.44 -1.73 44.34
N PRO A 12 48.62 -2.38 44.45
CA PRO A 12 49.87 -1.88 43.87
C PRO A 12 50.58 -2.81 42.87
N GLY A 13 51.65 -2.29 42.26
CA GLY A 13 52.77 -3.06 41.67
C GLY A 13 52.73 -3.13 40.13
N GLY A 14 53.75 -2.79 39.36
CA GLY A 14 55.15 -2.51 39.65
C GLY A 14 55.81 -1.83 38.44
N ALA A 15 57.06 -1.41 38.66
CA ALA A 15 57.85 -0.53 37.82
C ALA A 15 58.12 -1.01 36.38
N SER A 16 58.27 -0.05 35.45
CA SER A 16 59.38 0.08 34.48
C SER A 16 59.24 1.38 33.65
N SER A 17 60.23 2.27 33.75
CA SER A 17 60.52 3.34 32.75
C SER A 17 61.49 2.80 31.68
N PRO A 18 61.80 3.50 30.57
CA PRO A 18 61.06 4.49 29.79
C PRO A 18 60.84 4.04 28.32
N VAL A 19 59.91 4.67 27.60
CA VAL A 19 59.71 4.47 26.14
C VAL A 19 60.65 5.42 25.37
N PRO A 20 61.56 4.94 24.51
CA PRO A 20 62.19 5.79 23.51
C PRO A 20 61.28 5.96 22.28
N ALA A 21 61.37 7.15 21.71
CA ALA A 21 60.72 7.60 20.49
C ALA A 21 61.14 6.79 19.24
N ASP A 22 60.47 7.12 18.13
CA ASP A 22 60.73 6.72 16.74
C ASP A 22 60.14 5.40 16.27
N LYS A 23 58.93 5.46 15.68
CA LYS A 23 58.67 4.88 14.34
C LYS A 23 57.72 5.77 13.54
N SER A 24 58.25 6.29 12.45
CA SER A 24 57.61 7.10 11.43
C SER A 24 56.33 6.47 10.87
N PHE A 25 55.29 7.29 10.75
CA PHE A 25 54.11 7.02 9.92
C PHE A 25 54.52 7.19 8.45
N SER A 26 54.67 6.08 7.72
CA SER A 26 54.64 6.09 6.24
C SER A 26 53.24 5.66 5.80
N LEU A 27 52.43 6.63 5.37
CA LEU A 27 51.20 6.35 4.62
C LEU A 27 51.59 6.13 3.16
N ASP A 28 51.62 4.86 2.76
CA ASP A 28 51.76 4.43 1.38
C ASP A 28 50.48 4.81 0.62
N LEU A 29 50.57 5.93 -0.11
CA LEU A 29 49.50 6.45 -0.96
C LEU A 29 49.52 5.66 -2.28
N GLY A 30 49.02 4.43 -2.25
CA GLY A 30 49.39 3.45 -3.28
C GLY A 30 48.41 2.33 -3.58
N LYS A 31 47.08 2.51 -3.42
CA LYS A 31 46.13 1.65 -4.16
C LYS A 31 44.76 2.29 -4.28
N ALA A 32 44.37 2.54 -5.52
CA ALA A 32 43.11 3.09 -5.94
C ALA A 32 41.91 2.40 -5.26
N ALA A 33 41.38 3.01 -4.21
CA ALA A 33 39.97 2.92 -3.91
C ALA A 33 39.27 3.75 -4.99
N ALA A 34 38.94 3.11 -6.12
CA ALA A 34 37.97 3.66 -7.04
C ALA A 34 36.73 4.01 -6.20
N ALA A 35 36.44 5.31 -6.10
CA ALA A 35 35.20 5.81 -5.55
C ALA A 35 34.06 5.12 -6.31
N ALA A 36 33.47 4.11 -5.69
CA ALA A 36 32.19 3.58 -6.12
C ALA A 36 31.17 4.73 -6.00
N PRO A 37 30.35 4.99 -7.03
CA PRO A 37 29.46 6.14 -7.03
C PRO A 37 28.51 6.05 -5.83
N GLU A 38 28.34 7.17 -5.11
CA GLU A 38 27.43 7.28 -3.96
C GLU A 38 26.00 6.83 -4.30
N ASP A 39 25.63 6.85 -5.59
CA ASP A 39 24.37 6.36 -6.12
C ASP A 39 24.11 4.86 -5.85
N ALA A 40 25.17 4.04 -5.68
CA ALA A 40 25.03 2.61 -5.39
C ALA A 40 24.75 2.29 -3.90
N ARG A 41 25.01 3.23 -2.97
CA ARG A 41 24.73 3.04 -1.53
C ARG A 41 23.33 3.49 -1.12
N ILE A 42 22.66 4.27 -1.97
CA ILE A 42 21.31 4.77 -1.70
C ILE A 42 20.24 3.69 -1.97
N ALA A 43 20.59 2.66 -2.75
CA ALA A 43 19.75 1.50 -3.05
C ALA A 43 19.77 0.41 -1.95
N SER A 44 20.59 0.53 -0.90
CA SER A 44 20.84 -0.52 0.09
C SER A 44 20.32 -0.24 1.51
N LEU A 45 19.32 0.64 1.66
CA LEU A 45 18.58 0.76 2.92
C LEU A 45 17.37 -0.21 2.92
N PRO A 46 17.27 -1.14 3.89
CA PRO A 46 16.15 -2.09 3.98
C PRO A 46 14.78 -1.42 3.88
N GLU A 47 14.62 -0.27 4.56
CA GLU A 47 13.37 0.51 4.56
C GLU A 47 12.95 1.04 3.18
N ARG A 48 13.91 1.41 2.32
CA ARG A 48 13.58 1.86 0.95
C ARG A 48 13.13 0.70 0.06
N ARG A 49 13.76 -0.47 0.23
CA ARG A 49 13.37 -1.68 -0.49
C ARG A 49 12.00 -2.17 -0.06
N ASP A 50 11.74 -2.18 1.25
CA ASP A 50 10.45 -2.59 1.82
C ASP A 50 9.30 -1.66 1.38
N ARG A 51 9.58 -0.35 1.30
CA ARG A 51 8.63 0.64 0.76
C ARG A 51 8.37 0.41 -0.74
N SER A 52 9.43 0.25 -1.54
CA SER A 52 9.30 0.00 -2.99
C SER A 52 8.54 -1.30 -3.28
N ASP A 53 8.80 -2.37 -2.53
CA ASP A 53 8.09 -3.65 -2.68
C ASP A 53 6.63 -3.54 -2.24
N ARG A 54 6.32 -2.70 -1.24
CA ARG A 54 4.93 -2.42 -0.83
C ARG A 54 4.20 -1.63 -1.90
N GLU A 55 4.80 -0.59 -2.45
CA GLU A 55 4.25 0.22 -3.55
C GLU A 55 3.94 -0.65 -4.78
N ALA A 56 4.87 -1.53 -5.18
CA ALA A 56 4.65 -2.47 -6.28
C ALA A 56 3.47 -3.42 -6.02
N ARG A 57 3.36 -3.99 -4.81
CA ARG A 57 2.23 -4.86 -4.44
C ARG A 57 0.90 -4.11 -4.41
N CYS A 58 0.89 -2.86 -3.95
CA CYS A 58 -0.30 -2.01 -4.00
C CYS A 58 -0.75 -1.73 -5.44
N ALA A 59 0.21 -1.46 -6.34
CA ALA A 59 -0.07 -1.27 -7.74
C ALA A 59 -0.60 -2.54 -8.42
N ASP A 60 -0.01 -3.69 -8.13
CA ASP A 60 -0.48 -4.98 -8.65
C ASP A 60 -1.90 -5.31 -8.16
N ALA A 61 -2.19 -5.08 -6.88
CA ALA A 61 -3.53 -5.29 -6.31
C ALA A 61 -4.57 -4.35 -6.94
N PHE A 62 -4.23 -3.08 -7.13
CA PHE A 62 -5.10 -2.11 -7.79
C PHE A 62 -5.34 -2.47 -9.28
N ASN A 63 -4.30 -2.87 -10.00
CA ASN A 63 -4.43 -3.31 -11.39
C ASN A 63 -5.28 -4.59 -11.54
N ARG A 64 -5.30 -5.46 -10.52
CA ARG A 64 -6.23 -6.60 -10.46
C ARG A 64 -7.66 -6.12 -10.23
N LEU A 65 -7.87 -5.24 -9.25
CA LEU A 65 -9.19 -4.63 -8.98
C LEU A 65 -9.78 -3.97 -10.24
N MET A 66 -8.97 -3.25 -11.02
CA MET A 66 -9.40 -2.66 -12.29
C MET A 66 -9.90 -3.70 -13.30
N ARG A 67 -9.22 -4.86 -13.39
CA ARG A 67 -9.66 -5.96 -14.26
C ARG A 67 -10.95 -6.59 -13.74
N ASP A 68 -11.05 -6.76 -12.42
CA ASP A 68 -12.25 -7.30 -11.79
C ASP A 68 -13.45 -6.39 -12.00
N VAL A 69 -13.26 -5.07 -11.99
CA VAL A 69 -14.33 -4.12 -12.31
C VAL A 69 -14.70 -4.19 -13.79
N ASN A 70 -13.74 -4.30 -14.71
CA ASN A 70 -14.09 -4.52 -16.12
C ASN A 70 -14.92 -5.80 -16.32
N GLU A 71 -14.57 -6.89 -15.63
CA GLU A 71 -15.36 -8.12 -15.66
C GLU A 71 -16.76 -7.92 -15.08
N LEU A 72 -16.91 -7.13 -14.01
CA LEU A 72 -18.22 -6.76 -13.48
C LEU A 72 -19.08 -6.07 -14.56
N PHE A 73 -18.53 -5.16 -15.36
CA PHE A 73 -19.26 -4.52 -16.46
C PHE A 73 -19.70 -5.53 -17.52
N ASP A 74 -18.83 -6.49 -17.87
CA ASP A 74 -19.18 -7.57 -18.81
C ASP A 74 -20.33 -8.45 -18.28
N LEU A 75 -20.33 -8.74 -16.98
CA LEU A 75 -21.40 -9.51 -16.32
C LEU A 75 -22.72 -8.71 -16.28
N LEU A 76 -22.64 -7.40 -16.01
CA LEU A 76 -23.79 -6.51 -15.96
C LEU A 76 -24.46 -6.38 -17.33
N ALA A 77 -23.67 -6.24 -18.40
CA ALA A 77 -24.18 -6.20 -19.77
C ALA A 77 -24.89 -7.49 -20.21
N ARG A 78 -24.64 -8.61 -19.51
CA ARG A 78 -25.20 -9.94 -19.82
C ARG A 78 -26.30 -10.37 -18.85
N ASP A 79 -26.58 -9.60 -17.82
CA ASP A 79 -27.47 -9.98 -16.72
C ASP A 79 -27.08 -11.36 -16.13
N ASP A 80 -25.79 -11.52 -15.84
CA ASP A 80 -25.23 -12.81 -15.44
C ASP A 80 -25.55 -13.15 -13.97
N PRO A 81 -25.98 -14.39 -13.64
CA PRO A 81 -26.30 -14.79 -12.27
C PRO A 81 -25.11 -14.75 -11.29
N SER A 82 -23.87 -14.65 -11.78
CA SER A 82 -22.67 -14.53 -10.94
C SER A 82 -22.39 -13.12 -10.42
N LEU A 83 -23.25 -12.14 -10.74
CA LEU A 83 -23.09 -10.74 -10.32
C LEU A 83 -22.96 -10.56 -8.81
N GLU A 84 -23.77 -11.28 -8.01
CA GLU A 84 -23.72 -11.21 -6.54
C GLU A 84 -22.33 -11.61 -6.03
N ALA A 85 -21.83 -12.77 -6.46
CA ALA A 85 -20.51 -13.26 -6.08
C ALA A 85 -19.39 -12.33 -6.55
N LYS A 86 -19.54 -11.68 -7.71
CA LYS A 86 -18.55 -10.71 -8.21
C LYS A 86 -18.50 -9.46 -7.35
N LEU A 87 -19.65 -8.93 -6.92
CA LEU A 87 -19.72 -7.78 -6.02
C LEU A 87 -19.11 -8.09 -4.65
N ASP A 88 -19.31 -9.31 -4.14
CA ASP A 88 -18.69 -9.79 -2.91
C ASP A 88 -17.16 -9.89 -3.00
N ASP A 89 -16.64 -10.48 -4.08
CA ASP A 89 -15.20 -10.55 -4.33
C ASP A 89 -14.57 -9.15 -4.46
N LEU A 90 -15.27 -8.21 -5.12
CA LEU A 90 -14.81 -6.83 -5.24
C LEU A 90 -14.75 -6.10 -3.89
N ASP A 91 -15.78 -6.24 -3.03
CA ASP A 91 -15.75 -5.63 -1.69
C ASP A 91 -14.57 -6.14 -0.86
N LEU A 92 -14.34 -7.46 -0.91
CA LEU A 92 -13.21 -8.09 -0.22
C LEU A 92 -11.86 -7.58 -0.74
N ARG A 93 -11.70 -7.41 -2.06
CA ARG A 93 -10.47 -6.90 -2.67
C ARG A 93 -10.21 -5.44 -2.31
N ILE A 94 -11.24 -4.60 -2.32
CA ILE A 94 -11.10 -3.20 -1.89
C ILE A 94 -10.75 -3.13 -0.41
N ASN A 95 -11.40 -3.93 0.44
CA ASN A 95 -11.06 -4.00 1.85
C ASN A 95 -9.62 -4.49 2.08
N ALA A 96 -9.16 -5.50 1.33
CA ALA A 96 -7.77 -5.95 1.37
C ALA A 96 -6.79 -4.84 0.95
N LEU A 97 -7.12 -4.09 -0.11
CA LEU A 97 -6.32 -2.96 -0.58
C LEU A 97 -6.24 -1.84 0.47
N ILE A 98 -7.35 -1.49 1.12
CA ILE A 98 -7.41 -0.53 2.24
C ILE A 98 -6.47 -0.97 3.37
N ASN A 99 -6.53 -2.24 3.77
CA ASN A 99 -5.72 -2.74 4.88
C ASN A 99 -4.23 -2.84 4.53
N PHE A 100 -3.91 -3.20 3.28
CA PHE A 100 -2.53 -3.41 2.84
C PHE A 100 -1.82 -2.10 2.46
N CYS A 101 -2.53 -1.15 1.84
CA CYS A 101 -1.98 0.09 1.30
C CYS A 101 -2.28 1.31 2.18
N GLY A 102 -3.02 1.15 3.28
CA GLY A 102 -3.51 2.26 4.10
C GLY A 102 -2.45 3.25 4.57
N ASP A 103 -1.29 2.75 4.99
CA ASP A 103 -0.19 3.60 5.47
C ASP A 103 0.56 4.32 4.35
N ALA A 104 0.43 3.84 3.10
CA ALA A 104 1.12 4.38 1.94
C ALA A 104 0.26 5.37 1.14
N LEU A 105 -1.05 5.39 1.38
CA LEU A 105 -2.00 6.20 0.62
C LEU A 105 -2.40 7.49 1.35
N PRO A 106 -2.65 8.59 0.62
CA PRO A 106 -3.21 9.79 1.20
C PRO A 106 -4.64 9.54 1.71
N HIS A 107 -5.06 10.34 2.70
CA HIS A 107 -6.41 10.23 3.28
C HIS A 107 -7.54 10.32 2.25
N SER A 108 -7.36 11.13 1.20
CA SER A 108 -8.31 11.25 0.09
C SER A 108 -8.49 9.94 -0.67
N ALA A 109 -7.39 9.24 -1.00
CA ALA A 109 -7.45 7.94 -1.67
C ALA A 109 -8.09 6.87 -0.78
N MET A 110 -7.83 6.92 0.53
CA MET A 110 -8.50 6.04 1.48
C MET A 110 -10.00 6.31 1.58
N SER A 111 -10.41 7.58 1.50
CA SER A 111 -11.81 7.96 1.43
C SER A 111 -12.47 7.46 0.14
N ASP A 112 -11.79 7.61 -1.01
CA ASP A 112 -12.28 7.12 -2.29
C ASP A 112 -12.46 5.60 -2.27
N LEU A 113 -11.47 4.84 -1.77
CA LEU A 113 -11.58 3.38 -1.63
C LEU A 113 -12.75 2.96 -0.74
N ARG A 114 -13.01 3.68 0.36
CA ARG A 114 -14.19 3.42 1.20
C ARG A 114 -15.49 3.72 0.45
N GLY A 115 -15.53 4.85 -0.27
CA GLY A 115 -16.67 5.20 -1.13
C GLY A 115 -16.95 4.16 -2.22
N LEU A 116 -15.91 3.51 -2.77
CA LEU A 116 -16.10 2.41 -3.72
C LEU A 116 -16.83 1.21 -3.09
N ARG A 117 -16.60 0.92 -1.81
CA ARG A 117 -17.32 -0.15 -1.09
C ARG A 117 -18.80 0.20 -0.89
N GLU A 118 -19.09 1.45 -0.56
CA GLU A 118 -20.46 1.97 -0.46
C GLU A 118 -21.17 1.88 -1.82
N LEU A 119 -20.47 2.13 -2.93
CA LEU A 119 -21.00 1.95 -4.28
C LEU A 119 -21.31 0.48 -4.58
N ILE A 120 -20.44 -0.46 -4.22
CA ILE A 120 -20.71 -1.90 -4.38
C ILE A 120 -21.97 -2.30 -3.61
N ASP A 121 -22.12 -1.82 -2.38
CA ASP A 121 -23.30 -2.11 -1.56
C ASP A 121 -24.58 -1.54 -2.19
N ALA A 122 -24.52 -0.31 -2.71
CA ALA A 122 -25.62 0.28 -3.47
C ALA A 122 -25.95 -0.52 -4.75
N MET A 123 -24.94 -1.10 -5.42
CA MET A 123 -25.15 -1.97 -6.60
C MET A 123 -25.84 -3.28 -6.22
N ARG A 124 -25.50 -3.88 -5.07
CA ARG A 124 -26.22 -5.04 -4.53
C ARG A 124 -27.69 -4.71 -4.29
N GLY A 125 -27.98 -3.58 -3.65
CA GLY A 125 -29.34 -3.10 -3.43
C GLY A 125 -30.09 -2.85 -4.74
N ALA A 126 -29.42 -2.26 -5.75
CA ALA A 126 -30.00 -2.03 -7.07
C ALA A 126 -30.30 -3.32 -7.85
N LEU A 127 -29.53 -4.39 -7.62
CA LEU A 127 -29.76 -5.73 -8.19
C LEU A 127 -30.77 -6.56 -7.37
N GLY A 128 -31.22 -6.06 -6.22
CA GLY A 128 -32.16 -6.77 -5.35
C GLY A 128 -31.54 -7.90 -4.56
N PHE A 129 -30.21 -7.88 -4.33
CA PHE A 129 -29.51 -8.85 -3.47
C PHE A 129 -29.63 -8.53 -1.96
N ASP A 130 -30.50 -7.58 -1.58
CA ASP A 130 -30.72 -7.26 -0.18
C ASP A 130 -31.33 -8.43 0.60
N ALA A 131 -30.70 -8.77 1.72
CA ALA A 131 -31.13 -9.85 2.61
C ALA A 131 -32.58 -9.68 3.08
N ASP A 132 -33.05 -8.44 3.22
CA ASP A 132 -34.43 -8.13 3.63
C ASP A 132 -35.46 -8.45 2.54
N GLN A 133 -35.09 -8.29 1.26
CA GLN A 133 -35.99 -8.61 0.14
C GLN A 133 -36.19 -10.12 0.02
N SER A 134 -35.13 -10.91 0.27
CA SER A 134 -35.18 -12.37 0.25
C SER A 134 -36.18 -12.97 1.25
N GLN A 135 -36.42 -12.29 2.38
CA GLN A 135 -37.35 -12.72 3.44
C GLN A 135 -38.79 -12.25 3.21
N SER A 136 -38.99 -11.23 2.37
CA SER A 136 -40.29 -10.59 2.14
C SER A 136 -41.20 -11.34 1.15
N GLY A 137 -40.68 -12.32 0.42
CA GLY A 137 -41.42 -13.06 -0.62
C GLY A 137 -41.74 -12.23 -1.87
N ILE A 138 -41.21 -11.01 -1.96
CA ILE A 138 -41.33 -10.12 -3.12
C ILE A 138 -40.19 -10.47 -4.08
N ALA A 139 -40.50 -10.64 -5.37
CA ALA A 139 -39.47 -10.87 -6.38
C ALA A 139 -38.52 -9.65 -6.42
N PRO A 140 -37.19 -9.86 -6.41
CA PRO A 140 -36.22 -8.77 -6.44
C PRO A 140 -36.46 -7.90 -7.68
N GLN A 141 -36.57 -6.58 -7.46
CA GLN A 141 -36.74 -5.62 -8.54
C GLN A 141 -35.40 -4.99 -8.88
N VAL A 142 -34.86 -5.31 -10.06
CA VAL A 142 -33.61 -4.72 -10.54
C VAL A 142 -33.86 -3.30 -11.05
N ASN A 143 -33.11 -2.33 -10.51
CA ASN A 143 -33.11 -0.95 -10.94
C ASN A 143 -31.92 -0.66 -11.87
N TRP A 144 -32.08 -1.02 -13.15
CA TRP A 144 -31.03 -0.86 -14.17
C TRP A 144 -30.53 0.59 -14.35
N ASN A 145 -31.43 1.57 -14.27
CA ASN A 145 -31.06 2.99 -14.38
C ASN A 145 -30.17 3.45 -13.22
N LEU A 146 -30.42 2.94 -12.01
CA LEU A 146 -29.57 3.22 -10.86
C LEU A 146 -28.23 2.49 -11.00
N LEU A 147 -28.27 1.23 -11.44
CA LEU A 147 -27.09 0.39 -11.62
C LEU A 147 -26.08 0.99 -12.62
N GLU A 148 -26.55 1.53 -13.74
CA GLU A 148 -25.71 2.23 -14.72
C GLU A 148 -24.99 3.45 -14.11
N ARG A 149 -25.70 4.26 -13.31
CA ARG A 149 -25.11 5.42 -12.63
C ARG A 149 -24.07 5.00 -11.59
N LEU A 150 -24.35 3.94 -10.84
CA LEU A 150 -23.43 3.40 -9.84
C LEU A 150 -22.18 2.79 -10.48
N ALA A 151 -22.35 2.04 -11.57
CA ALA A 151 -21.24 1.48 -12.34
C ALA A 151 -20.34 2.60 -12.87
N HIS A 152 -20.92 3.68 -13.42
CA HIS A 152 -20.15 4.84 -13.87
C HIS A 152 -19.38 5.50 -12.71
N ALA A 153 -20.03 5.74 -11.57
CA ALA A 153 -19.39 6.31 -10.40
C ALA A 153 -18.24 5.43 -9.85
N LEU A 154 -18.40 4.11 -9.88
CA LEU A 154 -17.39 3.14 -9.50
C LEU A 154 -16.16 3.27 -10.40
N TRP A 155 -16.38 3.32 -11.73
CA TRP A 155 -15.31 3.49 -12.70
C TRP A 155 -14.56 4.82 -12.52
N GLU A 156 -15.29 5.92 -12.38
CA GLU A 156 -14.68 7.23 -12.14
C GLU A 156 -13.84 7.26 -10.86
N GLY A 157 -14.34 6.65 -9.78
CA GLY A 157 -13.61 6.54 -8.52
C GLY A 157 -12.29 5.79 -8.68
N LEU A 158 -12.30 4.69 -9.43
CA LEU A 158 -11.07 3.96 -9.74
C LEU A 158 -10.10 4.78 -10.62
N GLN A 159 -10.60 5.49 -11.63
CA GLN A 159 -9.75 6.36 -12.46
C GLN A 159 -9.08 7.47 -11.64
N ARG A 160 -9.77 8.02 -10.63
CA ARG A 160 -9.16 8.99 -9.69
C ARG A 160 -8.04 8.38 -8.85
N LEU A 161 -8.13 7.10 -8.52
CA LEU A 161 -7.13 6.36 -7.74
C LEU A 161 -5.93 5.88 -8.57
N ALA A 162 -6.10 5.69 -9.88
CA ALA A 162 -5.09 5.11 -10.76
C ALA A 162 -3.71 5.83 -10.69
N PRO A 163 -3.62 7.17 -10.72
CA PRO A 163 -2.32 7.86 -10.63
C PRO A 163 -1.58 7.62 -9.30
N LEU A 164 -2.30 7.31 -8.22
CA LEU A 164 -1.73 7.11 -6.89
C LEU A 164 -1.28 5.66 -6.66
N LEU A 165 -1.89 4.73 -7.38
CA LEU A 165 -1.66 3.29 -7.26
C LEU A 165 -0.94 2.72 -8.49
N GLY A 166 -0.31 3.55 -9.31
CA GLY A 166 0.46 3.09 -10.48
C GLY A 166 -0.40 2.47 -11.59
N GLY A 167 -1.71 2.72 -11.58
CA GLY A 167 -2.62 2.38 -12.66
C GLY A 167 -2.53 3.39 -13.80
N GLY A 168 -2.44 2.89 -15.03
CA GLY A 168 -2.56 3.74 -16.23
C GLY A 168 -4.01 4.13 -16.51
N PRO A 169 -4.25 5.17 -17.33
CA PRO A 169 -5.59 5.48 -17.81
C PRO A 169 -6.14 4.26 -18.57
N ALA A 170 -7.36 3.87 -18.24
CA ALA A 170 -8.08 2.82 -18.95
C ALA A 170 -9.32 3.40 -19.61
N ASN A 171 -9.70 2.85 -20.78
CA ASN A 171 -10.96 3.20 -21.41
C ASN A 171 -12.11 2.66 -20.56
N GLN A 172 -13.16 3.47 -20.41
CA GLN A 172 -14.35 3.02 -19.71
C GLN A 172 -14.95 1.79 -20.42
N PRO A 173 -15.23 0.70 -19.69
CA PRO A 173 -15.94 -0.45 -20.24
C PRO A 173 -17.35 -0.05 -20.68
N ALA A 174 -17.84 -0.68 -21.76
CA ALA A 174 -19.19 -0.48 -22.23
C ALA A 174 -20.18 -1.06 -21.21
N PHE A 175 -21.21 -0.29 -20.92
CA PHE A 175 -22.35 -0.67 -20.09
C PHE A 175 -23.59 -0.69 -20.96
#